data_AF-A0A519MWW1-F1
#
_entry.id   AF-A0A519MWW1-F1
#
_cell.length_a   1.000
_cell.length_b   1.000
_cell.length_c   1.000
_cell.angle_alpha   90.00
_cell.angle_beta   90.00
_cell.angle_gamma   90.00
#
_symmetry.space_group_name_H-M   'P 1'
#
loop_
_entity.id
_entity.type
_entity.pdbx_description
1 polymer ?
#
loop_
_entity_poly.entity_id
_entity_poly.type
_entity_poly.pdbx_seq_one_letter_code
_entity_poly.pdbx_strand_id
1 'polypeptide(L)' 'MTNQKIYAIVSIPIGLLFLFWLFTWAFDMISAPSNTCVFLGVLLACIGLFILFKLIQFLLKTFMP' A
#
# COMPACT_ATOMS: atom_id res chain seq x y z
N MET A 1 -4.63 -17.18 -19.51
CA MET A 1 -3.51 -16.23 -19.24
C MET A 1 -3.85 -14.77 -19.49
N THR A 2 -4.64 -14.40 -20.51
CA THR A 2 -4.93 -12.99 -20.86
C THR A 2 -5.73 -12.21 -19.80
N ASN A 3 -6.75 -12.84 -19.20
CA ASN A 3 -7.64 -12.16 -18.23
C ASN A 3 -6.91 -11.76 -16.94
N GLN A 4 -6.00 -12.60 -16.43
CA GLN A 4 -5.26 -12.31 -15.18
C GLN A 4 -4.35 -11.09 -15.31
N LYS A 5 -3.72 -10.89 -16.48
CA LYS A 5 -2.88 -9.72 -16.73
C LYS A 5 -3.72 -8.44 -16.79
N ILE A 6 -4.91 -8.49 -17.37
CA ILE A 6 -5.82 -7.34 -17.42
C ILE A 6 -6.31 -6.97 -16.01
N TYR A 7 -6.72 -7.96 -15.20
CA TYR A 7 -7.07 -7.71 -13.80
C TYR A 7 -5.90 -7.14 -13.01
N ALA A 8 -4.68 -7.63 -13.25
CA ALA A 8 -3.48 -7.07 -12.62
C ALA A 8 -3.29 -5.59 -13.01
N ILE A 9 -3.34 -5.25 -14.30
CA ILE A 9 -3.19 -3.86 -14.80
C ILE A 9 -4.21 -2.91 -14.18
N VAL A 10 -5.47 -3.34 -14.03
CA VAL A 10 -6.53 -2.51 -13.42
C VAL A 10 -6.37 -2.41 -11.90
N SER A 11 -5.91 -3.47 -11.24
CA SER A 11 -5.73 -3.49 -9.78
C SER A 11 -4.56 -2.63 -9.28
N ILE A 12 -3.53 -2.41 -10.12
CA ILE A 12 -2.35 -1.60 -9.78
C ILE A 12 -2.72 -0.15 -9.43
N PRO A 13 -3.40 0.63 -10.29
CA PRO A 13 -3.71 2.02 -9.98
C PRO A 13 -4.63 2.15 -8.76
N ILE A 14 -5.55 1.21 -8.58
CA ILE A 14 -6.42 1.16 -7.39
C ILE A 14 -5.60 0.90 -6.13
N GLY A 15 -4.68 -0.07 -6.17
CA GLY A 15 -3.78 -0.38 -5.06
C GLY A 15 -2.85 0.79 -4.71
N LEU A 16 -2.32 1.49 -5.72
CA LEU A 16 -1.48 2.67 -5.52
C LEU A 16 -2.26 3.85 -4.92
N LEU A 17 -3.48 4.11 -5.39
CA LEU A 17 -4.34 5.15 -4.81
C LEU A 17 -4.68 4.85 -3.34
N PHE A 18 -5.01 3.59 -3.04
CA PHE A 18 -5.28 3.16 -1.67
C PHE A 18 -4.04 3.33 -0.76
N LEU A 19 -2.86 2.93 -1.24
CA LEU A 19 -1.60 3.12 -0.52
C LEU A 19 -1.29 4.60 -0.30
N PHE A 20 -1.50 5.44 -1.30
CA PHE A 20 -1.28 6.88 -1.19
C PHE A 20 -2.17 7.48 -0.10
N TRP A 21 -3.47 7.18 -0.12
CA TRP A 21 -4.42 7.62 0.90
C TRP A 21 -4.04 7.12 2.31
N LEU A 22 -3.64 5.85 2.42
CA LEU A 22 -3.20 5.26 3.68
C LEU A 22 -1.93 5.92 4.23
N PHE A 23 -0.96 6.23 3.37
CA PHE A 23 0.25 6.96 3.78
C PHE A 23 -0.05 8.41 4.16
N THR A 24 -0.97 9.10 3.49
CA THR A 24 -1.40 10.45 3.91
C THR A 24 -1.90 10.42 5.36
N TRP A 25 -2.79 9.48 5.68
CA TRP A 25 -3.30 9.31 7.05
C TRP A 25 -2.20 8.92 8.04
N ALA A 26 -1.29 8.04 7.65
CA ALA A 26 -0.16 7.64 8.49
C ALA A 26 0.73 8.84 8.83
N PHE A 27 1.09 9.67 7.85
CA PHE A 27 1.94 10.84 8.06
C PHE A 27 1.24 11.97 8.82
N ASP A 28 -0.05 12.16 8.62
CA ASP A 28 -0.85 13.10 9.43
C ASP A 28 -0.84 12.67 10.91
N MET A 29 -1.01 11.38 11.18
CA MET A 29 -0.95 10.84 12.54
C MET A 29 0.44 10.91 13.16
N ILE A 30 1.50 10.70 12.36
CA ILE A 30 2.90 10.85 12.81
C ILE A 30 3.22 12.31 13.15
N SER A 31 2.61 13.27 12.44
CA SER A 31 2.82 14.70 12.67
C SER A 31 2.03 15.25 13.86
N ALA A 32 1.15 14.44 14.45
CA ALA A 32 0.33 14.86 15.57
C ALA A 32 1.16 14.97 16.87
N PRO A 33 0.81 15.91 17.78
CA PRO A 33 1.57 16.14 19.02
C PRO A 33 1.39 15.04 20.09
N SER A 34 0.50 14.07 19.85
CA SER A 34 0.20 12.99 20.79
C SER A 34 1.05 11.75 20.48
N ASN A 35 1.80 11.26 21.48
CA ASN A 35 2.60 10.03 21.36
C ASN A 35 1.79 8.82 20.90
N THR A 36 0.51 8.73 21.29
CA THR A 36 -0.40 7.66 20.85
C THR A 36 -0.70 7.76 19.36
N CYS A 37 -0.90 8.98 18.84
CA CYS A 37 -1.12 9.21 17.42
C CYS A 37 0.13 8.88 16.61
N VAL A 38 1.32 9.26 17.09
CA VAL A 38 2.59 8.91 16.45
C VAL A 38 2.75 7.39 16.35
N PHE A 39 2.50 6.65 17.44
CA PHE A 39 2.58 5.20 17.44
C PHE A 39 1.62 4.55 16.44
N LEU A 40 0.35 5.00 16.42
CA LEU A 40 -0.65 4.52 15.47
C LEU A 40 -0.27 4.84 14.02
N GLY A 41 0.26 6.03 13.75
CA GLY A 41 0.71 6.43 12.43
C GLY A 41 1.89 5.58 11.93
N VAL A 42 2.86 5.28 12.79
CA VAL A 42 3.97 4.35 12.47
C VAL A 42 3.44 2.95 12.19
N LEU A 43 2.50 2.45 13.01
CA LEU A 43 1.87 1.15 12.79
C LEU A 43 1.16 1.11 11.43
N LEU A 44 0.41 2.16 11.10
CA LEU A 44 -0.28 2.30 9.82
C LEU A 44 0.71 2.32 8.65
N ALA A 45 1.82 3.06 8.78
CA ALA A 45 2.88 3.09 7.77
C ALA A 45 3.51 1.71 7.55
N CYS A 46 3.75 0.94 8.61
CA CYS A 46 4.23 -0.44 8.51
C CYS A 46 3.25 -1.35 7.76
N ILE A 47 1.94 -1.22 8.04
CA ILE A 47 0.89 -1.96 7.31
C ILE A 47 0.88 -1.56 5.82
N GLY A 48 1.01 -0.26 5.52
CA GLY A 48 1.12 0.24 4.15
C GLY A 48 2.31 -0.36 3.40
N LEU A 49 3.49 -0.40 4.03
CA LEU A 49 4.68 -1.03 3.45
C LEU A 49 4.51 -2.53 3.21
N PHE A 50 3.84 -3.24 4.13
CA PHE A 50 3.54 -4.66 3.95
C PHE A 50 2.60 -4.91 2.75
N ILE A 51 1.57 -4.08 2.59
CA ILE A 51 0.65 -4.14 1.45
C ILE A 51 1.39 -3.84 0.14
N LEU A 52 2.25 -2.82 0.13
CA LEU A 52 3.10 -2.49 -1.01
C LEU A 52 3.99 -3.68 -1.41
N PHE A 53 4.63 -4.32 -0.44
CA PHE A 53 5.47 -5.49 -0.68
C PHE A 53 4.67 -6.65 -1.31
N LYS A 54 3.47 -6.94 -0.79
CA LYS A 54 2.56 -7.96 -1.35
C LYS A 54 2.12 -7.60 -2.78
N LEU A 55 1.82 -6.32 -3.03
CA LEU A 55 1.47 -5.84 -4.37
C LEU A 55 2.62 -6.08 -5.36
N ILE A 56 3.86 -5.72 -4.98
CA ILE A 56 5.04 -5.95 -5.80
C ILE A 56 5.26 -7.44 -6.08
N GLN A 57 5.15 -8.31 -5.06
CA GLN A 57 5.28 -9.76 -5.26
C GLN A 57 4.22 -10.32 -6.23
N PHE A 58 2.97 -9.84 -6.11
CA PHE A 58 1.90 -10.22 -7.03
C PHE A 58 2.20 -9.80 -8.47
N LEU A 59 2.73 -8.59 -8.67
CA LEU A 59 3.13 -8.08 -9.97
C LEU A 59 4.29 -8.87 -10.57
N LEU A 60 5.34 -9.13 -9.79
CA LEU A 60 6.47 -9.95 -10.24
C LEU A 60 5.99 -11.32 -10.69
N LYS A 61 5.16 -12.01 -9.91
CA LYS A 61 4.60 -13.32 -10.28
C LYS A 61 3.72 -13.29 -11.54
N THR A 62 3.07 -12.15 -11.81
CA THR A 62 2.13 -12.01 -12.94
C THR A 62 2.81 -11.60 -14.25
N PHE A 63 3.86 -10.78 -14.16
CA PHE A 63 4.55 -10.21 -15.32
C PHE A 63 5.91 -10.85 -15.62
N MET A 64 6.56 -11.45 -14.62
CA MET A 64 7.88 -12.07 -14.72
C MET A 64 7.77 -13.54 -14.26
N PRO A 65 7.29 -14.44 -15.13
CA PRO A 65 7.13 -15.86 -14.82
C PRO A 65 8.46 -16.59 -14.67
#